data_AF-A0A1F3BLE3-F1
#
_entry.id   AF-A0A1F3BLE3-F1
#
_cell.length_a   1.000
_cell.length_b   1.000
_cell.length_c   1.000
_cell.angle_alpha   90.00
_cell.angle_beta   90.00
_cell.angle_gamma   90.00
#
_symmetry.space_group_name_H-M   'P 1'
#
loop_
_entity.id
_entity.type
_entity.pdbx_description
1 polymer ?
#
loop_
_entity_poly.entity_id
_entity_poly.type
_entity_poly.pdbx_seq_one_letter_code
_entity_poly.pdbx_strand_id
1 'polypeptide(L)'
;MGYTIAIRRAVRSVAADGVPIEDLGIAGVHYAMTNADLVGSNEDLVNFCGELLSGADSTAMKVTARKAVLVVTTEGLDELEVYVDGRAHETRRITHRDEELPRPKAATIEFVGRRGGEIRQRRRVPLD
;
A
#
# COMPACT_ATOMS: atom_id res chain seq x y z
N MET A 1 -9.46 42.65 -30.67
CA MET A 1 -8.57 41.81 -29.84
C MET A 1 -9.44 40.79 -29.15
N GLY A 2 -9.15 39.50 -29.33
CA GLY A 2 -9.94 38.41 -28.74
C GLY A 2 -9.11 37.70 -27.68
N TYR A 3 -9.68 37.53 -26.50
CA TYR A 3 -9.10 36.69 -25.45
C TYR A 3 -9.75 35.31 -25.53
N THR A 4 -8.95 34.26 -25.48
CA THR A 4 -9.44 32.89 -25.33
C THR A 4 -9.53 32.57 -23.84
N ILE A 5 -10.74 32.34 -23.35
CA ILE A 5 -10.97 31.87 -21.98
C ILE A 5 -11.34 30.39 -22.05
N ALA A 6 -10.61 29.54 -21.31
CA ALA A 6 -10.95 28.13 -21.13
C ALA A 6 -11.56 27.94 -19.73
N ILE A 7 -12.87 27.67 -19.68
CA ILE A 7 -13.55 27.30 -18.43
C ILE A 7 -13.59 25.76 -18.36
N ARG A 8 -12.88 25.18 -17.38
CA ARG A 8 -12.96 23.74 -17.09
C ARG A 8 -14.03 23.53 -16.03
N ARG A 9 -15.18 22.98 -16.40
CA ARG A 9 -16.15 22.43 -15.45
C ARG A 9 -16.05 20.90 -15.50
N ALA A 10 -15.54 20.32 -14.43
CA ALA A 10 -15.23 18.90 -14.28
C ALA A 10 -15.70 18.50 -12.86
N VAL A 11 -16.36 17.36 -12.56
CA VAL A 11 -16.80 16.19 -13.35
C VAL A 11 -17.91 15.48 -12.53
N ARG A 12 -18.81 14.70 -13.15
CA ARG A 12 -19.33 13.51 -12.47
C ARG A 12 -18.24 12.45 -12.55
N SER A 13 -17.42 12.31 -11.52
CA SER A 13 -16.41 11.26 -11.40
C SER A 13 -16.93 10.19 -10.43
N VAL A 14 -16.82 8.92 -10.84
CA VAL A 14 -16.87 7.77 -9.93
C VAL A 14 -15.46 7.58 -9.36
N ALA A 15 -15.30 6.95 -8.19
CA ALA A 15 -13.99 6.56 -7.64
C ALA A 15 -12.86 7.60 -7.82
N ALA A 16 -13.10 8.86 -7.41
CA ALA A 16 -12.13 9.96 -7.23
C ALA A 16 -11.18 10.33 -8.39
N ASP A 17 -11.14 9.58 -9.49
CA ASP A 17 -10.22 9.85 -10.59
C ASP A 17 -10.66 11.12 -11.34
N GLY A 18 -9.73 12.05 -11.47
CA GLY A 18 -9.91 13.30 -12.21
C GLY A 18 -10.71 14.39 -11.49
N VAL A 19 -11.03 14.23 -10.20
CA VAL A 19 -11.63 15.31 -9.39
C VAL A 19 -10.52 16.27 -8.94
N PRO A 20 -10.67 17.59 -9.15
CA PRO A 20 -9.70 18.56 -8.64
C PRO A 20 -9.65 18.50 -7.11
N ILE A 21 -8.44 18.58 -6.56
CA ILE A 21 -8.23 18.67 -5.10
C ILE A 21 -8.39 20.11 -4.60
N GLU A 22 -8.30 21.08 -5.50
CA GLU A 22 -8.48 22.50 -5.23
C GLU A 22 -9.91 22.76 -4.75
N ASP A 23 -10.06 23.51 -3.65
CA ASP A 23 -11.32 23.84 -2.96
C ASP A 23 -12.13 22.67 -2.37
N LEU A 24 -11.90 21.42 -2.80
CA LEU A 24 -12.61 20.22 -2.33
C LEU A 24 -11.82 19.42 -1.30
N GLY A 25 -10.49 19.38 -1.41
CA GLY A 25 -9.63 18.53 -0.59
C GLY A 25 -9.82 17.03 -0.84
N ILE A 26 -9.23 16.21 0.03
CA ILE A 26 -9.39 14.75 0.04
C ILE A 26 -10.19 14.39 1.29
N ALA A 27 -11.34 13.73 1.11
CA ALA A 27 -12.15 13.28 2.24
C ALA A 27 -11.40 12.22 3.06
N GLY A 28 -11.26 12.48 4.36
CA GLY A 28 -10.72 11.53 5.34
C GLY A 28 -11.81 10.79 6.12
N VAL A 29 -11.39 10.04 7.14
CA VAL A 29 -12.33 9.52 8.15
C VAL A 29 -12.80 10.69 9.00
N HIS A 30 -14.12 10.88 9.08
CA HIS A 30 -14.68 12.00 9.81
C HIS A 30 -14.49 11.82 11.32
N TYR A 31 -13.89 12.82 11.97
CA TYR A 31 -13.72 12.90 13.42
C TYR A 31 -14.07 14.31 13.89
N ALA A 32 -14.91 14.42 14.92
CA ALA A 32 -15.28 15.69 15.51
C ALA A 32 -14.40 15.94 16.75
N MET A 33 -13.56 16.98 16.70
CA MET A 33 -12.69 17.36 17.81
C MET A 33 -13.50 17.67 19.07
N THR A 34 -13.08 17.10 20.19
CA THR A 34 -13.65 17.39 21.50
C THR A 34 -12.97 18.60 22.14
N ASN A 35 -13.52 19.11 23.25
CA ASN A 35 -12.83 20.13 24.03
C ASN A 35 -11.50 19.59 24.60
N ALA A 36 -11.48 18.32 25.03
CA ALA A 36 -10.30 17.66 25.57
C ALA A 36 -9.17 17.56 24.53
N ASP A 37 -9.51 17.36 23.26
CA ASP A 37 -8.50 17.39 22.19
C ASP A 37 -7.91 18.79 21.99
N LEU A 38 -8.75 19.82 22.06
CA LEU A 38 -8.33 21.21 21.82
C LEU A 38 -7.46 21.78 22.94
N VAL A 39 -7.72 21.41 24.20
CA VAL A 39 -7.01 21.97 25.37
C VAL A 39 -5.97 21.03 25.97
N GLY A 40 -6.06 19.74 25.64
CA GLY A 40 -5.20 18.68 26.13
C GLY A 40 -4.21 18.18 25.08
N SER A 41 -3.90 16.89 25.14
CA SER A 41 -2.92 16.24 24.26
C SER A 41 -3.57 15.38 23.16
N ASN A 42 -4.81 15.69 22.76
CA ASN A 42 -5.59 14.91 21.78
C ASN A 42 -5.94 13.49 22.25
N GLU A 43 -6.26 13.32 23.54
CA GLU A 43 -6.53 12.01 24.14
C GLU A 43 -7.68 11.28 23.45
N ASP A 44 -8.77 11.97 23.15
CA ASP A 44 -9.95 11.38 22.52
C ASP A 44 -9.67 11.03 21.05
N LEU A 45 -8.93 11.87 20.33
CA LEU A 45 -8.53 11.60 18.95
C LEU A 45 -7.58 10.39 18.88
N VAL A 46 -6.62 10.29 19.79
CA VAL A 46 -5.69 9.15 19.85
C VAL A 46 -6.46 7.85 20.11
N ASN A 47 -7.42 7.87 21.04
CA ASN A 47 -8.27 6.71 21.31
C ASN A 47 -9.10 6.32 20.09
N PHE A 48 -9.74 7.29 19.43
CA PHE A 48 -10.49 7.06 18.20
C PHE A 48 -9.61 6.44 17.10
N CYS A 49 -8.41 6.96 16.88
CA CYS A 49 -7.46 6.39 15.93
C CYS A 49 -7.03 4.97 16.34
N GLY A 50 -6.84 4.71 17.63
CA GLY A 50 -6.53 3.38 18.15
C GLY A 50 -7.62 2.36 17.87
N GLU A 51 -8.89 2.72 18.12
CA GLU A 51 -10.04 1.88 17.81
C GLU A 51 -10.15 1.61 16.31
N LEU A 52 -10.00 2.65 15.49
CA LEU A 52 -10.04 2.54 14.04
C LEU A 52 -8.95 1.59 13.50
N LEU A 53 -7.74 1.67 14.06
CA LEU A 53 -6.61 0.82 13.66
C LEU A 53 -6.71 -0.61 14.22
N SER A 54 -7.39 -0.82 15.34
CA SER A 54 -7.51 -2.14 15.97
C SER A 54 -8.20 -3.18 15.08
N GLY A 55 -9.09 -2.74 14.18
CA GLY A 55 -9.76 -3.59 13.21
C GLY A 55 -9.06 -3.68 11.84
N ALA A 56 -7.95 -2.95 11.65
CA ALA A 56 -7.26 -2.93 10.38
C ALA A 56 -6.41 -4.19 10.19
N ASP A 57 -6.57 -4.86 9.05
CA ASP A 57 -5.73 -5.97 8.66
C ASP A 57 -4.28 -5.51 8.45
N SER A 58 -3.40 -5.83 9.40
CA SER A 58 -1.97 -5.59 9.24
C SER A 58 -1.35 -6.63 8.32
N THR A 59 -0.50 -6.18 7.40
CA THR A 59 0.32 -7.05 6.56
C THR A 59 1.77 -6.60 6.60
N ALA A 60 2.71 -7.54 6.46
CA ALA A 60 4.12 -7.25 6.40
C ALA A 60 4.82 -8.16 5.39
N MET A 61 5.86 -7.62 4.74
CA MET A 61 6.75 -8.38 3.88
C MET A 61 8.17 -7.84 4.01
N LYS A 62 9.10 -8.75 4.35
CA LYS A 62 10.53 -8.48 4.40
C LYS A 62 11.25 -9.44 3.47
N VAL A 63 12.13 -8.90 2.62
CA VAL A 63 12.97 -9.69 1.72
C VAL A 63 14.41 -9.51 2.15
N THR A 64 15.08 -10.61 2.45
CA THR A 64 16.49 -10.63 2.82
C THR A 64 17.28 -11.40 1.79
N ALA A 65 18.27 -10.76 1.18
CA ALA A 65 19.18 -11.42 0.26
C ALA A 65 20.34 -12.09 1.01
N ARG A 66 20.56 -13.38 0.73
CA ARG A 66 21.75 -14.15 1.09
C ARG A 66 22.49 -14.57 -0.18
N LYS A 67 23.70 -15.12 -0.05
CA LYS A 67 24.57 -15.46 -1.20
C LYS A 67 23.87 -16.27 -2.30
N ALA A 68 23.12 -17.32 -1.93
CA ALA A 68 22.49 -18.23 -2.90
C ALA A 68 20.95 -18.21 -2.85
N VAL A 69 20.36 -17.59 -1.83
CA VAL A 69 18.92 -17.64 -1.56
C VAL A 69 18.38 -16.27 -1.16
N LEU A 70 17.11 -16.06 -1.46
CA LEU A 70 16.30 -14.94 -1.00
C LEU A 70 15.32 -15.48 0.04
N VAL A 71 15.28 -14.87 1.21
CA VAL A 71 14.33 -15.22 2.27
C VAL A 71 13.22 -14.17 2.28
N VAL A 72 11.99 -14.59 2.03
CA VAL A 72 10.80 -13.73 2.04
C VAL A 72 9.96 -14.08 3.27
N THR A 73 9.98 -13.19 4.26
CA THR A 73 9.16 -13.31 5.46
C THR A 73 7.86 -12.55 5.26
N THR A 74 6.72 -13.21 5.45
CA THR A 74 5.39 -12.63 5.23
C THR A 74 4.47 -12.79 6.43
N GLU A 75 3.63 -11.77 6.65
CA GLU A 75 2.57 -11.77 7.66
C GLU A 75 1.32 -11.12 7.07
N GLY A 76 0.14 -11.67 7.37
CA GLY A 76 -1.14 -11.18 6.87
C GLY A 76 -1.38 -11.37 5.36
N LEU A 77 -0.52 -12.11 4.64
CA LEU A 77 -0.65 -12.37 3.19
C LEU A 77 -1.03 -13.83 2.90
N ASP A 78 -1.77 -14.05 1.81
CA ASP A 78 -2.24 -15.38 1.37
C ASP A 78 -1.72 -15.81 -0.02
N GLU A 79 -1.15 -14.88 -0.78
CA GLU A 79 -0.57 -15.14 -2.10
C GLU A 79 0.68 -14.29 -2.35
N LEU A 80 1.67 -14.89 -3.01
CA LEU A 80 2.92 -14.26 -3.41
C LEU A 80 3.13 -14.44 -4.92
N GLU A 81 3.25 -13.34 -5.63
CA GLU A 81 3.71 -13.31 -7.03
C GLU A 81 5.16 -12.85 -7.10
N VAL A 82 5.92 -13.50 -7.96
CA VAL A 82 7.34 -13.23 -8.17
C VAL A 82 7.55 -12.78 -9.61
N TYR A 83 8.26 -11.67 -9.75
CA TYR A 83 8.68 -11.13 -11.03
C TYR A 83 10.20 -11.08 -11.11
N VAL A 84 10.76 -11.53 -12.22
CA VAL A 84 12.21 -11.51 -12.48
C VAL A 84 12.45 -10.62 -13.70
N ASP A 85 13.22 -9.55 -13.53
CA ASP A 85 13.43 -8.50 -14.53
C ASP A 85 12.11 -7.98 -15.14
N GLY A 86 11.10 -7.78 -14.29
CA GLY A 86 9.77 -7.29 -14.67
C GLY A 86 8.87 -8.31 -15.37
N ARG A 87 9.31 -9.57 -15.52
CA ARG A 87 8.52 -10.65 -16.12
C ARG A 87 7.93 -11.54 -15.04
N ALA A 88 6.65 -11.88 -15.16
CA ALA A 88 6.01 -12.83 -14.26
C ALA A 88 6.76 -14.16 -14.30
N HIS A 89 7.15 -14.65 -13.13
CA HIS A 89 7.90 -15.89 -12.97
C HIS A 89 7.03 -16.98 -12.35
N GLU A 90 6.41 -16.68 -11.21
CA GLU A 90 5.54 -17.61 -10.52
C GLU A 90 4.52 -16.89 -9.63
N THR A 91 3.41 -17.57 -9.38
CA THR A 91 2.40 -17.17 -8.39
C THR A 91 2.14 -18.37 -7.50
N ARG A 92 2.18 -18.18 -6.19
CA ARG A 92 1.95 -19.26 -5.21
C ARG A 92 1.11 -18.77 -4.04
N ARG A 93 0.25 -19.66 -3.53
CA ARG A 93 -0.39 -19.44 -2.23
C ARG A 93 0.65 -19.61 -1.12
N ILE A 94 0.57 -18.74 -0.13
CA ILE A 94 1.47 -18.74 1.03
C ILE A 94 0.66 -18.77 2.31
N THR A 95 1.31 -19.22 3.37
CA THR A 95 0.81 -19.08 4.76
C THR A 95 1.85 -18.27 5.52
N HIS A 96 1.46 -17.54 6.58
CA HIS A 96 2.34 -16.63 7.33
C HIS A 96 3.65 -17.30 7.79
N ARG A 97 4.69 -17.23 6.95
CA ARG A 97 5.94 -17.99 7.06
C ARG A 97 7.08 -17.34 6.27
N ASP A 98 8.27 -17.85 6.55
CA ASP A 98 9.48 -17.62 5.76
C ASP A 98 9.47 -18.56 4.55
N GLU A 99 9.59 -17.97 3.37
CA GLU A 99 9.76 -18.67 2.10
C GLU A 99 11.20 -18.48 1.62
N GLU A 100 11.92 -19.58 1.41
CA GLU A 100 13.24 -19.56 0.79
C GLU A 100 13.13 -19.77 -0.72
N LEU A 101 13.67 -18.83 -1.48
CA LEU A 101 13.65 -18.86 -2.93
C LEU A 101 15.07 -18.84 -3.48
N PRO A 102 15.38 -19.60 -4.55
CA PRO A 102 16.68 -19.53 -5.18
C PRO A 102 16.91 -18.11 -5.71
N ARG A 103 18.13 -17.58 -5.53
CA ARG A 103 18.51 -16.29 -6.12
C ARG A 103 18.64 -16.46 -7.64
N PRO A 104 17.81 -15.83 -8.48
CA PRO A 104 17.94 -15.96 -9.93
C PRO A 104 19.14 -15.18 -10.44
N LYS A 105 19.67 -15.58 -11.60
CA LYS A 105 20.64 -14.78 -12.37
C LYS A 105 19.88 -13.71 -13.16
N ALA A 106 19.57 -12.60 -12.51
CA ALA A 106 18.78 -11.50 -13.06
C ALA A 106 19.27 -10.17 -12.45
N ALA A 107 18.87 -9.02 -13.01
CA ALA A 107 19.24 -7.72 -12.47
C ALA A 107 18.33 -7.29 -11.31
N THR A 108 17.06 -7.67 -11.36
CA THR A 108 16.08 -7.37 -10.31
C THR A 108 15.11 -8.52 -10.10
N ILE A 109 14.67 -8.67 -8.85
CA ILE A 109 13.53 -9.51 -8.50
C ILE A 109 12.52 -8.66 -7.73
N GLU A 110 11.24 -8.92 -7.96
CA GLU A 110 10.14 -8.25 -7.29
C GLU A 110 9.17 -9.28 -6.73
N PHE A 111 8.74 -9.01 -5.50
CA PHE A 111 7.77 -9.78 -4.75
C PHE A 111 6.51 -8.94 -4.56
N VAL A 112 5.37 -9.47 -4.97
CA VAL A 112 4.06 -8.83 -4.80
C VAL A 112 3.20 -9.73 -3.94
N GLY A 113 2.94 -9.28 -2.71
CA GLY A 113 2.14 -9.98 -1.72
C GLY A 113 0.69 -9.52 -1.75
N ARG A 114 -0.24 -10.47 -1.78
CA ARG A 114 -1.69 -10.22 -1.77
C ARG A 114 -2.38 -10.78 -0.54
N ARG A 115 -3.54 -10.20 -0.24
CA ARG A 115 -4.54 -10.74 0.69
C ARG A 115 -5.92 -10.59 0.06
N GLY A 116 -6.66 -11.68 -0.08
CA GLY A 116 -8.01 -11.65 -0.68
C GLY A 116 -8.03 -11.13 -2.13
N GLY A 117 -6.94 -11.31 -2.87
CA GLY A 117 -6.79 -10.84 -4.26
C GLY A 117 -6.31 -9.39 -4.42
N GLU A 118 -6.23 -8.62 -3.34
CA GLU A 118 -5.70 -7.25 -3.38
C GLU A 118 -4.20 -7.21 -3.08
N ILE A 119 -3.47 -6.36 -3.79
CA ILE A 119 -2.05 -6.12 -3.50
C ILE A 119 -1.95 -5.36 -2.17
N ARG A 120 -1.30 -5.98 -1.19
CA ARG A 120 -1.08 -5.38 0.14
C ARG A 120 0.39 -5.08 0.42
N GLN A 121 1.32 -5.76 -0.26
CA GLN A 121 2.76 -5.52 -0.12
C GLN A 121 3.47 -5.65 -1.47
N ARG A 122 4.53 -4.86 -1.65
CA ARG A 122 5.42 -4.95 -2.81
C ARG A 122 6.87 -4.66 -2.40
N ARG A 123 7.82 -5.50 -2.81
CA ARG A 123 9.26 -5.31 -2.56
C ARG A 123 10.04 -5.64 -3.81
N ARG A 124 10.81 -4.66 -4.29
CA ARG A 124 11.74 -4.83 -5.41
C ARG A 124 13.16 -4.83 -4.86
N VAL A 125 13.94 -5.85 -5.23
CA VAL A 125 15.31 -6.06 -4.76
C VAL A 125 16.25 -6.10 -5.96
N PRO A 126 17.29 -5.26 -6.00
CA PRO A 126 18.35 -5.39 -6.98
C PRO A 126 19.19 -6.65 -6.68
N LEU A 127 19.56 -7.35 -7.74
CA LEU A 127 20.39 -8.52 -7.68
C LEU A 127 21.71 -8.20 -8.39
N ASP A 128 22.74 -7.96 -7.57
CA ASP A 128 24.15 -7.95 -8.01
C ASP A 128 24.60 -9.33 -8.49
#